data_AF-A0A538RQR0-F1
#
_entry.id   AF-A0A538RQR0-F1
#
_cell.length_a   1.000
_cell.length_b   1.000
_cell.length_c   1.000
_cell.angle_alpha   90.00
_cell.angle_beta   90.00
_cell.angle_gamma   90.00
#
_symmetry.space_group_name_H-M   'P 1'
#
loop_
_entity.id
_entity.type
_entity.pdbx_description
1 polymer ?
#
loop_
_entity_poly.entity_id
_entity_poly.type
_entity_poly.pdbx_seq_one_letter_code
_entity_poly.pdbx_strand_id
1 'polypeptide(L)'
;MKEIVFPQPARDERKASWFYAMSKRDILIFLFKWKGTILSVFLGVVTLVTLLVYFLPSSYTALSTVLVEHTKAPSMRSELYPGTEMIEVINTEVAIVLSRTVMEHVADRLKLDQLPTQDTTVSRFVRRVQDALVGVGLLDAVSKREQWIGWLLRDVKVKPTVNSNIFTIKFAIEDPQLAADIVNAITDEYL
;
A
#
# COMPACT_ATOMS: atom_id res chain seq x y z
N MET A 1 45.58 -69.88 -5.50
CA MET A 1 45.85 -68.56 -6.11
C MET A 1 44.84 -68.33 -7.22
N LYS A 2 43.97 -67.32 -7.07
CA LYS A 2 43.16 -66.79 -8.17
C LYS A 2 42.90 -65.31 -7.88
N GLU A 3 43.74 -64.45 -8.46
CA GLU A 3 43.47 -63.02 -8.59
C GLU A 3 42.19 -62.86 -9.41
N ILE A 4 41.23 -62.08 -8.91
CA ILE A 4 40.16 -61.54 -9.75
C ILE A 4 39.98 -60.06 -9.42
N VAL A 5 40.57 -59.28 -10.32
CA VAL A 5 40.45 -57.87 -10.65
C VAL A 5 39.10 -57.23 -10.28
N PHE A 6 39.16 -56.13 -9.53
CA PHE A 6 38.02 -55.25 -9.28
C PHE A 6 37.68 -54.43 -10.55
N PRO A 7 36.40 -54.37 -10.99
CA PRO A 7 36.01 -53.52 -12.11
C PRO A 7 35.99 -52.05 -11.69
N GLN A 8 36.68 -51.20 -12.45
CA GLN A 8 36.65 -49.74 -12.31
C GLN A 8 35.24 -49.20 -12.67
N PRO A 9 34.68 -48.24 -11.91
CA PRO A 9 33.38 -47.69 -12.24
C PRO A 9 33.46 -46.86 -13.53
N ALA A 10 32.68 -47.26 -14.53
CA ALA A 10 32.54 -46.53 -15.78
C ALA A 10 32.04 -45.09 -15.50
N ARG A 11 32.84 -44.12 -15.93
CA ARG A 11 32.51 -42.69 -15.91
C ARG A 11 31.26 -42.47 -16.78
N ASP A 12 30.13 -42.28 -16.13
CA ASP A 12 28.84 -41.96 -16.74
C ASP A 12 28.88 -40.53 -17.31
N GLU A 13 29.40 -40.41 -18.52
CA GLU A 13 29.40 -39.16 -19.30
C GLU A 13 28.04 -38.91 -19.98
N ARG A 14 27.02 -39.78 -19.79
CA ARG A 14 25.72 -39.67 -20.47
C ARG A 14 24.71 -38.77 -19.76
N LYS A 15 24.99 -38.34 -18.53
CA LYS A 15 24.08 -37.45 -17.78
C LYS A 15 24.23 -35.97 -18.12
N ALA A 16 25.30 -35.56 -18.81
CA ALA A 16 25.56 -34.15 -19.11
C ALA A 16 24.89 -33.62 -20.39
N SER A 17 24.35 -34.48 -21.26
CA SER A 17 23.82 -34.05 -22.57
C SER A 17 22.33 -33.68 -22.59
N TRP A 18 21.59 -33.87 -21.49
CA TRP A 18 20.15 -33.63 -21.45
C TRP A 18 19.76 -32.15 -21.27
N PHE A 19 20.73 -31.27 -20.97
CA PHE A 19 20.45 -29.86 -20.66
C PHE A 19 20.80 -28.87 -21.78
N TYR A 20 21.35 -29.31 -22.93
CA TYR A 20 21.86 -28.36 -23.93
C TYR A 20 21.73 -28.82 -25.39
N ALA A 21 20.49 -28.98 -25.87
CA ALA A 21 20.23 -29.00 -27.31
C ALA A 21 18.79 -28.59 -27.67
N MET A 22 18.20 -27.60 -26.98
CA MET A 22 17.05 -26.93 -27.57
C MET A 22 17.59 -25.92 -28.57
N SER A 23 17.68 -26.36 -29.83
CA SER A 23 18.19 -25.54 -30.92
C SER A 23 17.32 -24.29 -31.01
N LYS A 24 17.93 -23.11 -31.19
CA LYS A 24 17.20 -21.84 -31.38
C LYS A 24 16.12 -21.97 -32.46
N ARG A 25 16.33 -22.88 -33.41
CA ARG A 25 15.41 -23.27 -34.47
C ARG A 25 14.11 -23.90 -33.94
N ASP A 26 14.17 -24.78 -32.94
CA ASP A 26 12.99 -25.43 -32.36
C ASP A 26 12.09 -24.44 -31.61
N ILE A 27 12.71 -23.46 -30.93
CA ILE A 27 11.99 -22.34 -30.31
C ILE A 27 11.28 -21.49 -31.38
N LEU A 28 11.97 -21.16 -32.49
CA LEU A 28 11.37 -20.41 -33.59
C LEU A 28 10.20 -21.15 -34.25
N ILE A 29 10.31 -22.48 -34.43
CA ILE A 29 9.26 -23.30 -35.06
C ILE A 29 8.05 -23.42 -34.13
N PHE A 30 8.25 -23.59 -32.82
CA PHE A 30 7.18 -23.61 -31.83
C PHE A 30 6.43 -22.27 -31.78
N LEU A 31 7.18 -21.16 -31.79
CA LEU A 31 6.63 -19.80 -31.82
C LEU A 31 5.80 -19.54 -33.09
N PHE A 32 6.26 -20.02 -34.25
CA PHE A 32 5.55 -19.85 -35.53
C PHE A 32 4.29 -20.73 -35.63
N LYS A 33 4.30 -21.92 -35.02
CA LYS A 33 3.17 -22.86 -35.03
C LYS A 33 2.06 -22.43 -34.08
N TRP A 34 2.40 -21.82 -32.95
CA TRP A 34 1.44 -21.34 -31.94
C TRP A 34 1.27 -19.81 -31.94
N LYS A 35 1.73 -19.13 -33.01
CA LYS A 35 1.68 -17.67 -33.14
C LYS A 35 0.31 -17.07 -32.84
N GLY A 36 -0.77 -17.74 -33.23
CA GLY A 36 -2.14 -17.29 -32.97
C GLY A 36 -2.53 -17.38 -31.50
N THR A 37 -2.24 -18.52 -30.84
CA THR A 37 -2.54 -18.75 -29.42
C THR A 37 -1.69 -17.87 -28.51
N ILE A 38 -0.40 -17.74 -28.81
CA ILE A 38 0.51 -16.87 -28.06
C ILE A 38 0.09 -15.42 -28.21
N LEU A 39 -0.24 -14.98 -29.44
CA LEU A 39 -0.70 -13.62 -29.69
C LEU A 39 -2.07 -13.35 -29.04
N SER A 40 -2.99 -14.32 -29.03
CA SER A 40 -4.30 -14.14 -28.37
C SER A 40 -4.20 -14.08 -26.86
N VAL A 41 -3.34 -14.91 -26.25
CA VAL A 41 -3.09 -14.86 -24.80
C VAL A 41 -2.38 -13.55 -24.42
N PHE A 42 -1.36 -13.16 -25.19
CA PHE A 42 -0.67 -11.89 -24.98
C PHE A 42 -1.63 -10.71 -25.09
N LEU A 43 -2.43 -10.65 -26.16
CA LEU A 43 -3.42 -9.60 -26.36
C LEU A 43 -4.48 -9.64 -25.25
N GLY A 44 -4.94 -10.82 -24.85
CA GLY A 44 -5.89 -10.97 -23.75
C GLY A 44 -5.35 -10.44 -22.42
N VAL A 45 -4.10 -10.77 -22.07
CA VAL A 45 -3.46 -10.26 -20.85
C VAL A 45 -3.26 -8.74 -20.95
N VAL A 46 -2.78 -8.22 -22.08
CA VAL A 46 -2.58 -6.78 -22.28
C VAL A 46 -3.91 -6.02 -22.22
N THR A 47 -4.98 -6.53 -22.84
CA THR A 47 -6.31 -5.94 -22.77
C THR A 47 -6.86 -5.99 -21.35
N LEU A 48 -6.71 -7.11 -20.64
CA LEU A 48 -7.14 -7.23 -19.26
C LEU A 48 -6.41 -6.25 -18.34
N VAL A 49 -5.09 -6.14 -18.48
CA VAL A 49 -4.28 -5.19 -17.69
C VAL A 49 -4.61 -3.75 -18.06
N THR A 50 -4.78 -3.43 -19.34
CA THR A 50 -5.18 -2.09 -19.80
C THR A 50 -6.54 -1.69 -19.24
N LEU A 51 -7.52 -2.60 -19.28
CA LEU A 51 -8.82 -2.38 -18.65
C LEU A 51 -8.66 -2.20 -17.14
N LEU A 52 -7.88 -3.03 -16.46
CA LEU A 52 -7.64 -2.89 -15.02
C LEU A 52 -7.08 -1.50 -14.67
N VAL A 53 -6.05 -1.04 -15.39
CA VAL A 53 -5.42 0.27 -15.17
C VAL A 53 -6.38 1.42 -15.46
N TYR A 54 -7.20 1.31 -16.51
CA TYR A 54 -8.19 2.35 -16.82
C TYR A 54 -9.30 2.43 -15.77
N PHE A 55 -9.58 1.33 -15.08
CA PHE A 55 -10.55 1.26 -14.00
C PHE A 55 -9.93 1.58 -12.62
N LEU A 56 -8.60 1.69 -12.52
CA LEU A 56 -7.93 2.12 -11.29
C LEU A 56 -8.19 3.62 -11.07
N PRO A 57 -8.78 4.01 -9.94
CA PRO A 57 -9.01 5.42 -9.65
C PRO A 57 -7.69 6.15 -9.37
N SER A 58 -7.59 7.39 -9.84
CA SER A 58 -6.45 8.26 -9.56
C SER A 58 -6.50 8.75 -8.11
N SER A 59 -5.50 8.43 -7.29
CA SER A 59 -5.39 8.92 -5.91
C SER A 59 -4.63 10.25 -5.85
N TYR A 60 -5.25 11.29 -5.26
CA TYR A 60 -4.63 12.58 -4.98
C TYR A 60 -4.13 12.63 -3.54
N THR A 61 -2.89 13.07 -3.34
CA THR A 61 -2.28 13.15 -2.01
C THR A 61 -2.27 14.58 -1.49
N ALA A 62 -2.85 14.80 -0.31
CA ALA A 62 -2.73 16.04 0.45
C ALA A 62 -1.63 15.93 1.51
N LEU A 63 -0.96 17.06 1.79
CA LEU A 63 0.18 17.16 2.69
C LEU A 63 0.02 18.37 3.61
N SER A 64 0.16 18.19 4.92
CA SER A 64 0.29 19.26 5.90
C SER A 64 1.56 19.09 6.70
N THR A 65 2.23 20.20 7.01
CA THR A 65 3.52 20.23 7.67
C THR A 65 3.39 21.03 8.95
N VAL A 66 3.61 20.39 10.10
CA VAL A 66 3.41 20.99 11.42
C VAL A 66 4.75 21.15 12.10
N LEU A 67 5.01 22.36 12.61
CA LEU A 67 6.18 22.70 13.40
C LEU A 67 5.87 22.55 14.89
N VAL A 68 6.68 21.77 15.59
CA VAL A 68 6.61 21.61 17.04
C VAL A 68 7.47 22.71 17.69
N GLU A 69 6.83 23.66 18.37
CA GLU A 69 7.50 24.73 19.12
C GLU A 69 7.69 24.35 20.59
N HIS A 70 8.94 24.33 21.06
CA HIS A 70 9.28 23.98 22.45
C HIS A 70 9.27 25.18 23.43
N THR A 71 8.86 26.38 23.01
CA THR A 71 9.11 27.63 23.75
C THR A 71 7.91 28.12 24.59
N LYS A 72 7.17 27.24 25.28
CA LYS A 72 6.05 27.65 26.14
C LYS A 72 6.31 27.62 27.65
N ALA A 73 7.58 27.57 28.09
CA ALA A 73 7.94 27.83 29.49
C ALA A 73 9.14 28.78 29.60
N PRO A 74 8.96 30.05 30.00
CA PRO A 74 10.07 30.99 30.15
C PRO A 74 11.06 30.64 31.28
N SER A 75 10.83 29.58 32.06
CA SER A 75 11.66 29.16 33.20
C SER A 75 12.76 28.14 32.89
N MET A 76 12.77 27.51 31.71
CA MET A 76 13.79 26.51 31.33
C MET A 76 14.51 26.94 30.04
N ARG A 77 15.34 27.98 30.14
CA ARG A 77 16.14 28.50 29.01
C ARG A 77 17.57 27.96 28.94
N SER A 78 17.98 27.05 29.83
CA SER A 78 19.40 26.70 30.00
C SER A 78 19.78 25.24 29.69
N GLU A 79 18.84 24.38 29.33
CA GLU A 79 19.16 22.98 29.06
C GLU A 79 19.22 22.77 27.55
N LEU A 80 20.44 22.62 27.02
CA LEU A 80 20.69 22.10 25.69
C LEU A 80 20.18 20.65 25.67
N TYR A 81 18.94 20.46 25.22
CA TYR A 81 18.33 19.15 25.12
C TYR A 81 19.12 18.27 24.13
N PRO A 82 19.54 17.05 24.52
CA PRO A 82 20.15 16.12 23.60
C PRO A 82 19.16 15.82 22.45
N GLY A 83 19.66 15.71 21.21
CA GLY A 83 18.81 15.46 20.03
C GLY A 83 17.94 14.19 20.12
N THR A 84 18.22 13.28 21.04
CA THR A 84 17.42 12.08 21.33
C THR A 84 16.09 12.41 22.01
N GLU A 85 16.08 13.31 23.00
CA GLU A 85 14.85 13.70 23.72
C GLU A 85 13.89 14.45 22.78
N MET A 86 14.44 15.24 21.85
CA MET A 86 13.68 15.90 20.80
C MET A 86 12.97 14.90 19.86
N ILE A 87 13.63 13.79 19.52
CA ILE A 87 13.04 12.73 18.70
C ILE A 87 11.91 12.01 19.47
N GLU A 88 12.09 11.79 20.77
CA GLU A 88 11.07 11.17 21.62
C GLU A 88 9.80 12.02 21.70
N VAL A 89 9.93 13.34 21.91
CA VAL A 89 8.80 14.28 21.90
C VAL A 89 8.06 14.23 20.57
N ILE A 90 8.78 14.34 19.44
CA ILE A 90 8.16 14.29 18.11
C ILE A 90 7.44 12.94 17.89
N ASN A 91 8.01 11.82 18.34
CA ASN A 91 7.36 10.52 18.23
C ASN A 91 6.07 10.45 19.05
N THR A 92 6.03 11.06 20.23
CA THR A 92 4.80 11.18 21.03
C THR A 92 3.76 12.05 20.32
N GLU A 93 4.14 13.21 19.77
CA GLU A 93 3.23 14.06 18.99
C GLU A 93 2.65 13.32 17.78
N VAL A 94 3.50 12.59 17.05
CA VAL A 94 3.08 11.75 15.92
C VAL A 94 2.07 10.67 16.36
N ALA A 95 2.28 10.05 17.52
CA ALA A 95 1.36 9.05 18.06
C ALA A 95 0.01 9.67 18.48
N ILE A 96 0.01 10.89 19.02
CA ILE A 96 -1.21 11.63 19.37
C ILE A 96 -2.02 11.95 18.09
N VAL A 97 -1.37 12.45 17.05
CA VAL A 97 -2.01 12.75 15.76
C VAL A 97 -2.62 11.49 15.13
N LEU A 98 -1.96 10.34 15.25
CA LEU A 98 -2.44 9.05 14.76
C LEU A 98 -3.42 8.33 15.71
N SER A 99 -3.83 8.98 16.80
CA SER A 99 -4.72 8.36 17.78
C SER A 99 -6.13 8.16 17.20
N ARG A 100 -6.81 7.11 17.68
CA ARG A 100 -8.18 6.81 17.27
C ARG A 100 -9.14 7.96 17.58
N THR A 101 -8.93 8.66 18.70
CA THR A 101 -9.77 9.80 19.11
C THR A 101 -9.72 10.93 18.09
N VAL A 102 -8.54 11.30 17.59
CA VAL A 102 -8.40 12.32 16.54
C VAL A 102 -9.11 11.86 15.26
N MET A 103 -8.94 10.61 14.84
CA MET A 103 -9.60 10.08 13.64
C MET A 103 -11.12 10.03 13.76
N GLU A 104 -11.65 9.72 14.95
CA GLU A 104 -13.08 9.77 15.24
C GLU A 104 -13.63 11.20 15.15
N HIS A 105 -12.96 12.18 15.76
CA HIS A 105 -13.38 13.58 15.71
C HIS A 105 -13.33 14.13 14.28
N VAL A 106 -12.31 13.79 13.50
CA VAL A 106 -12.23 14.15 12.08
C VAL A 106 -13.38 13.53 11.29
N ALA A 107 -13.68 12.24 11.52
CA ALA A 107 -14.78 11.55 10.85
C ALA A 107 -16.14 12.19 11.16
N ASP A 108 -16.34 12.61 12.42
CA ASP A 108 -17.57 13.25 12.88
C ASP A 108 -17.67 14.71 12.41
N ARG A 109 -16.57 15.47 12.43
CA ARG A 109 -16.49 16.87 11.98
C ARG A 109 -16.77 17.01 10.49
N LEU A 110 -16.19 16.12 9.69
CA LEU A 110 -16.39 16.11 8.23
C LEU A 110 -17.64 15.32 7.81
N LYS A 111 -18.34 14.69 8.76
CA LYS A 111 -19.53 13.85 8.51
C LYS A 111 -19.29 12.88 7.35
N LEU A 112 -18.19 12.14 7.43
CA LEU A 112 -17.75 11.24 6.36
C LEU A 112 -18.78 10.13 6.06
N ASP A 113 -19.64 9.83 7.03
CA ASP A 113 -20.78 8.93 6.92
C ASP A 113 -21.88 9.43 5.95
N GLN A 114 -21.98 10.74 5.75
CA GLN A 114 -22.99 11.42 4.95
C GLN A 114 -22.49 11.83 3.56
N LEU A 115 -21.18 11.73 3.31
CA LEU A 115 -20.62 12.10 2.01
C LEU A 115 -21.24 11.25 0.88
N PRO A 116 -21.70 11.88 -0.21
CA PRO A 116 -22.16 11.15 -1.37
C PRO A 116 -20.99 10.33 -1.90
N THR A 117 -21.10 9.01 -1.79
CA THR A 117 -20.13 8.10 -2.41
C THR A 117 -20.18 8.38 -3.91
N GLN A 118 -19.08 8.81 -4.52
CA GLN A 118 -19.04 9.01 -5.96
C GLN A 118 -19.41 7.70 -6.64
N ASP A 119 -20.53 7.71 -7.38
CA ASP A 119 -21.13 6.53 -8.00
C ASP A 119 -20.36 6.11 -9.27
N THR A 120 -19.08 5.77 -9.10
CA THR A 120 -18.31 5.14 -10.16
C THR A 120 -18.82 3.72 -10.43
N THR A 121 -18.71 3.25 -11.67
CA THR A 121 -19.10 1.87 -12.03
C THR A 121 -18.32 0.82 -11.22
N VAL A 122 -17.09 1.16 -10.82
CA VAL A 122 -16.22 0.36 -9.96
C VAL A 122 -16.78 0.25 -8.55
N SER A 123 -17.16 1.37 -7.91
CA SER A 123 -17.68 1.36 -6.54
C SER A 123 -18.97 0.54 -6.42
N ARG A 124 -19.83 0.55 -7.44
CA ARG A 124 -21.01 -0.34 -7.54
C ARG A 124 -20.66 -1.82 -7.63
N PHE A 125 -19.64 -2.18 -8.41
CA PHE A 125 -19.22 -3.58 -8.52
C PHE A 125 -18.61 -4.08 -7.20
N VAL A 126 -17.71 -3.29 -6.61
CA VAL A 126 -17.09 -3.61 -5.32
C VAL A 126 -18.15 -3.77 -4.23
N ARG A 127 -19.14 -2.86 -4.16
CA ARG A 127 -20.28 -2.98 -3.24
C ARG A 127 -21.05 -4.29 -3.40
N ARG A 128 -21.41 -4.68 -4.64
CA ARG A 128 -22.11 -5.96 -4.87
C ARG A 128 -21.30 -7.17 -4.40
N VAL A 129 -20.00 -7.16 -4.65
CA VAL A 129 -19.11 -8.25 -4.19
C VAL A 129 -19.06 -8.28 -2.67
N GLN A 130 -18.90 -7.12 -2.03
CA GLN A 130 -18.88 -7.00 -0.58
C GLN A 130 -20.21 -7.43 0.05
N ASP A 131 -21.34 -6.98 -0.49
CA ASP A 131 -22.69 -7.35 -0.01
C ASP A 131 -22.92 -8.86 -0.14
N ALA A 132 -22.45 -9.48 -1.23
CA ALA A 132 -22.51 -10.93 -1.40
C ALA A 132 -21.66 -11.66 -0.35
N LEU A 133 -20.48 -11.14 -0.01
CA LEU A 133 -19.60 -11.71 1.02
C LEU A 133 -20.19 -11.57 2.44
N VAL A 134 -20.84 -10.44 2.74
CA VAL A 134 -21.58 -10.23 4.00
C VAL A 134 -22.77 -11.19 4.08
N GLY A 135 -23.53 -11.37 3.00
CA GLY A 135 -24.66 -12.30 2.94
C GLY A 135 -24.27 -13.78 3.14
N VAL A 136 -23.01 -14.13 2.87
CA VAL A 136 -22.44 -15.47 3.10
C VAL A 136 -21.78 -15.58 4.50
N GLY A 137 -21.78 -14.50 5.29
CA GLY A 137 -21.23 -14.47 6.65
C GLY A 137 -19.70 -14.42 6.71
N LEU A 138 -19.04 -14.07 5.60
CA LEU A 138 -17.58 -13.94 5.54
C LEU A 138 -17.08 -12.56 6.01
N LEU A 139 -17.99 -11.59 6.12
CA LEU A 139 -17.72 -10.22 6.55
C LEU A 139 -18.82 -9.73 7.49
N ASP A 140 -18.43 -9.04 8.56
CA ASP A 140 -19.37 -8.36 9.45
C ASP A 140 -19.88 -7.05 8.84
N ALA A 141 -21.15 -6.73 9.10
CA ALA A 141 -21.75 -5.46 8.70
C ALA A 141 -21.22 -4.32 9.58
N VAL A 142 -20.06 -3.79 9.21
CA VAL A 142 -19.44 -2.63 9.87
C VAL A 142 -20.18 -1.35 9.45
N SER A 143 -20.49 -0.46 10.39
CA SER A 143 -21.13 0.83 10.08
C SER A 143 -20.24 1.65 9.14
N LYS A 144 -20.83 2.45 8.23
CA LYS A 144 -20.06 3.30 7.30
C LYS A 144 -19.05 4.17 8.04
N ARG A 145 -19.44 4.72 9.19
CA ARG A 145 -18.56 5.51 10.07
C ARG A 145 -17.32 4.71 10.50
N GLU A 146 -17.51 3.49 11.00
CA GLU A 146 -16.39 2.67 11.47
C GLU A 146 -15.49 2.20 10.32
N GLN A 147 -16.05 2.02 9.11
CA GLN A 147 -15.25 1.77 7.90
C GLN A 147 -14.34 2.96 7.58
N TRP A 148 -14.85 4.20 7.65
CA TRP A 148 -14.05 5.41 7.44
C TRP A 148 -12.96 5.57 8.50
N ILE A 149 -13.28 5.35 9.77
CA ILE A 149 -12.28 5.42 10.86
C ILE A 149 -11.19 4.37 10.65
N GLY A 150 -11.56 3.12 10.33
CA GLY A 150 -10.62 2.06 10.05
C GLY A 150 -9.75 2.31 8.81
N TRP A 151 -10.26 3.06 7.83
CA TRP A 151 -9.49 3.48 6.67
C TRP A 151 -8.54 4.63 6.99
N LEU A 152 -8.98 5.67 7.71
CA LEU A 152 -8.14 6.77 8.18
C LEU A 152 -6.96 6.26 9.02
N LEU A 153 -7.22 5.37 9.99
CA LEU A 153 -6.18 4.76 10.82
C LEU A 153 -5.12 3.99 10.01
N ARG A 154 -5.49 3.47 8.84
CA ARG A 154 -4.60 2.67 7.98
C ARG A 154 -3.81 3.54 7.01
N ASP A 155 -4.48 4.50 6.38
CA ASP A 155 -3.96 5.23 5.23
C ASP A 155 -3.35 6.59 5.59
N VAL A 156 -3.72 7.20 6.72
CA VAL A 156 -3.03 8.39 7.21
C VAL A 156 -1.60 8.03 7.57
N LYS A 157 -0.63 8.72 6.97
CA LYS A 157 0.79 8.55 7.24
C LYS A 157 1.34 9.84 7.82
N VAL A 158 1.84 9.77 9.04
CA VAL A 158 2.58 10.87 9.66
C VAL A 158 4.06 10.47 9.74
N LYS A 159 4.95 11.33 9.23
CA LYS A 159 6.39 11.06 9.25
C LYS A 159 7.15 12.25 9.84
N PRO A 160 8.04 12.02 10.82
CA PRO A 160 8.95 13.05 11.28
C PRO A 160 9.99 13.35 10.20
N THR A 161 10.38 14.62 10.09
CA THR A 161 11.45 15.05 9.20
C THR A 161 12.78 14.90 9.93
N VAL A 162 13.71 14.16 9.33
CA VAL A 162 15.02 13.88 9.93
C VAL A 162 15.74 15.20 10.22
N ASN A 163 16.30 15.33 11.42
CA ASN A 163 17.01 16.52 11.90
C ASN A 163 16.16 17.81 11.92
N SER A 164 14.84 17.71 12.12
CA SER A 164 13.95 18.87 12.19
C SER A 164 12.84 18.68 13.23
N ASN A 165 12.31 19.79 13.77
CA ASN A 165 11.17 19.83 14.69
C ASN A 165 9.82 19.75 13.97
N ILE A 166 9.79 19.09 12.82
CA ILE A 166 8.67 19.14 11.89
C ILE A 166 8.23 17.73 11.56
N PHE A 167 6.92 17.49 11.60
CA PHE A 167 6.32 16.28 11.07
C PHE A 167 5.37 16.60 9.92
N THR A 168 5.28 15.68 8.97
CA THR A 168 4.39 15.82 7.81
C THR A 168 3.27 14.79 7.89
N ILE A 169 2.03 15.27 7.83
CA ILE A 169 0.82 14.48 7.70
C ILE A 169 0.52 14.30 6.22
N LYS A 170 0.30 13.05 5.79
CA LYS A 170 0.00 12.70 4.40
C LYS A 170 -1.26 11.83 4.35
N PHE A 171 -2.13 12.15 3.39
CA PHE A 171 -3.31 11.36 3.14
C PHE A 171 -3.64 11.35 1.65
N ALA A 172 -4.09 10.21 1.12
CA ALA A 172 -4.38 10.05 -0.30
C ALA A 172 -5.81 9.53 -0.52
N ILE A 173 -6.57 10.22 -1.36
CA ILE A 173 -7.93 9.85 -1.76
C ILE A 173 -8.22 10.32 -3.18
N GLU A 174 -9.22 9.75 -3.83
CA GLU A 174 -9.65 10.11 -5.20
C GLU A 174 -10.12 11.56 -5.34
N ASP A 175 -10.60 12.18 -4.26
CA ASP A 175 -11.09 13.56 -4.28
C ASP A 175 -10.03 14.51 -3.69
N PRO A 176 -9.42 15.40 -4.49
CA PRO A 176 -8.40 16.31 -4.01
C PRO A 176 -8.90 17.31 -2.96
N GLN A 177 -10.17 17.71 -2.99
CA GLN A 177 -10.73 18.63 -1.99
C GLN A 177 -10.91 17.90 -0.66
N LEU A 178 -11.52 16.72 -0.69
CA LEU A 178 -11.68 15.88 0.49
C LEU A 178 -10.33 15.48 1.11
N ALA A 179 -9.31 15.24 0.27
CA ALA A 179 -7.95 14.98 0.75
C ALA A 179 -7.43 16.14 1.59
N ALA A 180 -7.58 17.37 1.08
CA ALA A 180 -7.15 18.58 1.76
C ALA A 180 -7.97 18.81 3.04
N ASP A 181 -9.29 18.65 2.98
CA ASP A 181 -10.18 18.84 4.12
C ASP A 181 -9.86 17.86 5.26
N ILE A 182 -9.57 16.59 4.95
CA ILE A 182 -9.17 15.59 5.94
C ILE A 182 -7.85 15.97 6.59
N VAL A 183 -6.83 16.33 5.80
CA VAL A 183 -5.51 16.69 6.33
C VAL A 183 -5.59 17.97 7.16
N ASN A 184 -6.38 18.96 6.73
CA ASN A 184 -6.63 20.18 7.47
C ASN A 184 -7.37 19.89 8.78
N ALA A 185 -8.42 19.07 8.74
CA ALA A 185 -9.17 18.70 9.94
C ALA A 185 -8.29 17.94 10.95
N ILE A 186 -7.43 17.02 10.50
CA ILE A 186 -6.45 16.34 11.39
C ILE A 186 -5.49 17.36 12.00
N THR A 187 -5.04 18.34 11.23
CA THR A 187 -4.13 19.39 11.71
C THR A 187 -4.82 20.27 12.74
N ASP A 188 -6.05 20.69 12.48
CA ASP A 188 -6.86 21.53 13.36
C ASP A 188 -7.23 20.83 14.68
N GLU A 189 -7.56 19.53 14.65
CA GLU A 189 -7.90 18.76 15.86
C GLU A 189 -6.67 18.53 16.76
N TYR A 190 -5.47 18.67 16.20
CA TYR A 190 -4.22 18.56 16.95
C TYR A 190 -3.78 19.88 17.59
N LEU A 191 -4.03 21.02 16.94
CA LEU A 191 -3.58 22.36 17.36
C LEU A 191 -4.41 22.93 18.53
#